data_AF-E3P6K8-F1
#
_entry.id   AF-E3P6K8-F1
#
_cell.length_a   1.000
_cell.length_b   1.000
_cell.length_c   1.000
_cell.angle_alpha   90.00
_cell.angle_beta   90.00
_cell.angle_gamma   90.00
#
_symmetry.space_group_name_H-M   'P 1'
#
loop_
_entity.id
_entity.type
_entity.pdbx_description
1 polymer ?
#
loop_
_entity_poly.entity_id
_entity_poly.type
_entity_poly.pdbx_seq_one_letter_code
_entity_poly.pdbx_strand_id
1 'polypeptide(L)' 'RNLRTQIKQRLGECLDELEIDELRRLEEEMENTFKLVRERKMKSLGNQIETTKKKNKSQQDIQKNLIHELKLRAEDT' A
#
# COMPACT_ATOMS: atom_id res chain seq x y z
N ARG A 1 -27.93 11.41 -14.33
CA ARG A 1 -26.88 12.24 -13.69
C ARG A 1 -25.55 12.01 -14.43
N ASN A 2 -24.82 13.07 -14.78
CA ASN A 2 -23.60 13.02 -15.62
C ASN A 2 -22.36 12.65 -14.78
N LEU A 3 -21.67 11.55 -15.12
CA LEU A 3 -20.48 11.05 -14.39
C LEU A 3 -19.38 12.12 -14.28
N ARG A 4 -19.21 12.98 -15.29
CA ARG A 4 -18.21 14.06 -15.26
C ARG A 4 -18.49 15.05 -14.13
N THR A 5 -19.75 15.38 -13.89
CA THR A 5 -20.15 16.27 -12.80
C THR A 5 -19.84 15.64 -11.44
N GLN A 6 -20.11 14.33 -11.28
CA GLN A 6 -19.80 13.63 -10.03
C GLN A 6 -18.29 13.59 -9.75
N ILE A 7 -17.46 13.39 -10.78
CA ILE A 7 -16.00 13.43 -10.64
C ILE A 7 -15.56 14.82 -10.19
N LYS A 8 -16.05 15.88 -10.84
CA LYS A 8 -15.77 17.27 -10.45
C LYS A 8 -16.16 17.56 -9.00
N GLN A 9 -17.37 17.16 -8.59
CA GLN A 9 -17.84 17.32 -7.22
C GLN A 9 -16.94 16.59 -6.21
N ARG A 10 -16.53 15.37 -6.50
CA ARG A 10 -15.56 14.62 -5.68
C ARG A 10 -14.16 15.26 -5.65
N LEU A 11 -13.83 16.11 -6.62
CA LEU A 11 -12.62 16.93 -6.64
C LEU A 11 -12.80 18.31 -6.00
N GLY A 12 -14.01 18.64 -5.51
CA GLY A 12 -14.33 19.93 -4.89
C GLY A 12 -14.83 21.01 -5.87
N GLU A 13 -15.18 20.64 -7.10
CA GLU A 13 -15.68 21.54 -8.15
C GLU A 13 -17.20 21.39 -8.37
N CYS A 14 -17.86 22.42 -8.92
CA CYS A 14 -19.30 22.38 -9.26
C CYS A 14 -20.20 22.03 -8.06
N LEU A 15 -19.93 22.64 -6.91
CA LEU A 15 -20.65 22.44 -5.65
C LEU A 15 -21.84 23.37 -5.46
N ASP A 16 -21.96 24.42 -6.28
CA ASP A 16 -22.94 25.50 -6.14
C ASP A 16 -24.40 25.03 -6.32
N GLU A 17 -24.60 23.90 -7.00
CA GLU A 17 -25.92 23.30 -7.25
C GLU A 17 -26.33 22.27 -6.19
N LEU A 18 -25.49 22.01 -5.19
CA LEU A 18 -25.76 21.00 -4.16
C LEU A 18 -26.40 21.62 -2.93
N GLU A 19 -27.44 20.95 -2.42
CA GLU A 19 -28.00 21.29 -1.11
C GLU A 19 -27.04 20.90 0.02
N ILE A 20 -27.23 21.50 1.20
CA ILE A 20 -26.37 21.25 2.36
C ILE A 20 -26.28 19.76 2.74
N ASP A 21 -27.38 19.02 2.62
CA ASP A 21 -27.41 17.58 2.89
C ASP A 21 -26.65 16.78 1.82
N GLU A 22 -26.67 17.23 0.56
CA GLU A 22 -25.88 16.60 -0.50
C GLU A 22 -24.38 16.87 -0.33
N LEU A 23 -24.00 18.09 0.08
CA LEU A 23 -22.63 18.44 0.42
C LEU A 23 -22.09 17.61 1.58
N ARG A 24 -22.88 17.45 2.66
CA ARG A 24 -22.52 16.61 3.81
C ARG A 24 -22.34 15.15 3.43
N ARG A 25 -23.25 14.60 2.62
CA ARG A 25 -23.13 13.22 2.13
C ARG A 25 -21.88 13.04 1.27
N LEU A 26 -21.57 13.99 0.40
CA LEU A 26 -20.38 13.97 -0.45
C LEU A 26 -19.09 14.02 0.39
N GLU A 27 -19.04 14.89 1.41
CA GLU A 27 -17.93 14.96 2.35
C GLU A 27 -17.70 13.63 3.07
N GLU A 28 -18.77 13.04 3.64
CA GLU A 28 -18.71 11.77 4.34
C GLU A 28 -18.27 10.62 3.42
N GLU A 29 -18.81 10.56 2.20
CA GLU A 29 -18.42 9.57 1.18
C GLU A 29 -16.93 9.68 0.84
N MET A 30 -16.44 10.90 0.64
CA MET A 30 -15.04 11.16 0.30
C MET A 30 -14.10 10.80 1.45
N GLU A 31 -14.43 11.18 2.69
CA GLU A 31 -13.62 10.86 3.88
C GLU A 31 -13.54 9.34 4.10
N ASN A 32 -14.67 8.64 3.99
CA ASN A 32 -14.72 7.19 4.12
C ASN A 32 -13.92 6.48 3.02
N THR A 33 -14.08 6.93 1.77
CA THR A 33 -13.33 6.38 0.63
C THR A 33 -11.84 6.62 0.80
N PHE A 34 -11.44 7.81 1.23
CA PHE A 34 -10.04 8.16 1.45
C PHE A 34 -9.41 7.30 2.55
N LYS A 35 -10.09 7.13 3.69
CA LYS A 35 -9.65 6.21 4.76
C LYS A 35 -9.44 4.80 4.24
N LEU A 36 -10.41 4.25 3.52
CA LEU A 36 -10.36 2.90 2.98
C LEU A 36 -9.19 2.70 2.01
N VAL A 37 -9.00 3.64 1.08
CA VAL A 37 -7.88 3.60 0.12
C VAL A 37 -6.55 3.69 0.84
N ARG A 38 -6.42 4.60 1.81
CA ARG A 38 -5.20 4.77 2.61
C ARG A 38 -4.87 3.51 3.39
N GLU A 39 -5.84 2.93 4.09
CA GLU A 39 -5.67 1.69 4.84
C GLU A 39 -5.20 0.54 3.95
N ARG A 40 -5.86 0.33 2.81
CA ARG A 40 -5.46 -0.70 1.83
C ARG A 40 -4.04 -0.46 1.31
N LYS A 41 -3.67 0.78 1.01
CA LYS A 41 -2.32 1.14 0.54
C LYS A 41 -1.27 0.85 1.61
N MET A 42 -1.53 1.25 2.85
CA MET A 42 -0.62 1.01 3.97
C MET A 42 -0.44 -0.49 4.24
N LYS A 43 -1.54 -1.26 4.23
CA LYS A 43 -1.48 -2.72 4.37
C LYS A 43 -0.69 -3.38 3.24
N SER A 44 -0.92 -2.98 1.99
CA SER A 44 -0.18 -3.51 0.85
C SER A 44 1.32 -3.22 0.95
N LEU A 45 1.70 -1.99 1.31
CA LEU A 45 3.09 -1.62 1.52
C LEU A 45 3.72 -2.40 2.68
N GLY A 46 3.01 -2.54 3.81
CA GLY A 46 3.45 -3.34 4.95
C GLY A 46 3.73 -4.79 4.55
N ASN A 47 2.81 -5.44 3.85
CA ASN A 47 2.98 -6.81 3.36
C ASN A 47 4.18 -6.96 2.42
N GLN A 48 4.42 -5.98 1.54
CA GLN A 48 5.57 -5.97 0.64
C GLN A 48 6.89 -5.84 1.42
N ILE A 49 6.93 -4.98 2.43
CA ILE A 49 8.08 -4.82 3.33
C ILE A 49 8.38 -6.12 4.06
N GLU A 50 7.37 -6.73 4.70
CA GLU A 50 7.55 -8.00 5.43
C GLU A 50 8.02 -9.14 4.53
N THR A 51 7.42 -9.25 3.33
CA THR A 51 7.82 -10.23 2.33
C THR A 51 9.28 -10.04 1.92
N THR A 52 9.69 -8.80 1.68
CA THR A 52 11.06 -8.46 1.28
C THR A 52 12.05 -8.74 2.41
N LYS A 53 11.69 -8.40 3.66
CA LYS A 53 12.51 -8.72 4.85
C LYS A 53 12.72 -10.23 5.00
N LYS A 54 11.65 -11.03 4.86
CA LYS A 54 11.73 -12.50 4.93
C LYS A 54 12.63 -13.07 3.83
N LYS A 55 12.50 -12.59 2.59
CA LYS A 55 13.36 -12.98 1.47
C LYS A 55 14.83 -12.66 1.73
N ASN A 56 15.12 -11.44 2.19
CA ASN A 56 16.49 -11.04 2.49
C ASN A 56 17.11 -11.91 3.58
N LYS A 57 16.38 -12.15 4.68
CA LYS A 57 16.85 -13.04 5.75
C LYS A 57 17.14 -14.45 5.24
N SER A 58 16.22 -15.04 4.46
CA SER A 58 16.42 -16.37 3.88
C SER A 58 17.65 -16.42 2.98
N GLN A 59 17.88 -15.40 2.15
CA GLN A 59 19.07 -15.33 1.29
C GLN A 59 20.36 -15.18 2.11
N GLN A 60 20.35 -14.37 3.16
CA GLN A 60 21.49 -14.22 4.07
C GLN A 60 21.83 -15.54 4.77
N ASP A 61 20.81 -16.29 5.21
CA ASP A 61 21.01 -17.58 5.87
C ASP A 61 21.60 -18.62 4.89
N ILE A 62 21.09 -18.67 3.65
CA ILE A 62 21.66 -19.50 2.58
C ILE A 62 23.11 -19.11 2.29
N GLN A 63 23.39 -17.81 2.16
CA GLN A 63 24.74 -17.32 1.90
C GLN A 63 25.72 -17.70 3.02
N LYS A 64 25.30 -17.57 4.29
CA LYS A 64 26.11 -17.96 5.45
C LYS A 64 26.44 -19.46 5.41
N ASN A 65 25.46 -20.30 5.12
CA ASN A 65 25.66 -21.75 5.02
C ASN A 65 26.64 -22.11 3.91
N LEU A 66 26.46 -21.54 2.71
CA LEU A 66 27.37 -21.77 1.58
C LEU A 66 28.81 -21.33 1.89
N ILE A 67 28.99 -20.16 2.52
CA ILE A 67 30.32 -19.70 2.95
C ILE A 67 30.93 -20.67 3.98
N HIS A 68 30.12 -21.19 4.90
CA HIS A 68 30.60 -22.15 5.90
C HIS A 68 31.06 -23.47 5.24
N GLU A 69 30.26 -24.02 4.32
CA GLU A 69 30.62 -25.24 3.57
C GLU A 69 31.90 -25.07 2.74
N LEU A 70 32.06 -23.90 2.11
CA LEU A 70 33.28 -23.59 1.36
C LEU A 70 34.52 -23.52 2.26
N LYS A 71 34.39 -22.98 3.48
CA LYS A 71 35.49 -22.93 4.46
C LYS A 71 35.90 -24.33 4.90
N LEU A 72 34.94 -25.18 5.26
CA LEU A 72 35.22 -26.56 5.66
C LEU A 72 35.97 -27.32 4.55
N ARG A 73 35.53 -27.19 3.30
CA ARG A 73 36.20 -27.83 2.17
C ARG A 73 37.63 -27.31 1.94
N ALA A 74 37.88 -26.03 2.20
CA ALA A 74 39.22 -25.44 2.05
C ALA A 74 40.15 -25.84 3.20
N GLU A 75 39.62 -26.16 4.38
CA GLU A 75 40.39 -26.67 5.52
C GLU A 75 40.73 -28.16 5.37
N ASP A 76 39.97 -28.91 4.58
CA ASP A 76 40.20 -30.33 4.25
C ASP A 76 41.28 -30.57 3.15
N THR A 77 41.76 -29.50 2.49
CA THR A 77 42.78 -29.54 1.40
C THR A 77 44.10 -28.94 1.81
#